data_AF-A0AB34TAH8-F1
#
_entry.id   AF-A0AB34TAH8-F1
#
_cell.length_a   1.000
_cell.length_b   1.000
_cell.length_c   1.000
_cell.angle_alpha   90.00
_cell.angle_beta   90.00
_cell.angle_gamma   90.00
#
_symmetry.space_group_name_H-M   'P 1'
#
loop_
_entity.id
_entity.type
_entity.pdbx_description
1 polymer ?
#
loop_
_entity_poly.entity_id
_entity_poly.type
_entity_poly.pdbx_seq_one_letter_code
_entity_poly.pdbx_strand_id
1 'polypeptide(L)'
;MFDTFDDVLREQSSSAIEDSDVQAAIKDEYMPCMEKAGYNVRGLRGGELASKKFGRYRKWNEPPNDEEKAMAVQDYECQASANLIQRINEALERNAGTWLVSNEAMLLERHEKLQQARERANQVISGQLSYKASD
;
A
#
# COMPACT_ATOMS: atom_id res chain seq x y z
N MET A 1 11.38 -23.99 12.48
CA MET A 1 10.63 -22.73 12.65
C MET A 1 10.31 -22.30 11.22
N PHE A 2 9.06 -22.46 10.79
CA PHE A 2 8.66 -22.09 9.45
C PHE A 2 8.38 -20.61 9.47
N ASP A 3 9.33 -19.80 9.00
CA ASP A 3 9.04 -18.42 8.64
C ASP A 3 7.99 -18.49 7.53
N THR A 4 6.78 -18.06 7.86
CA THR A 4 5.67 -18.08 6.91
C THR A 4 6.00 -17.16 5.74
N PHE A 5 5.52 -17.50 4.55
CA PHE A 5 5.70 -16.71 3.34
C PHE A 5 5.28 -15.23 3.53
N ASP A 6 4.32 -15.01 4.44
CA ASP A 6 3.86 -13.70 4.88
C ASP A 6 4.92 -12.88 5.64
N ASP A 7 5.81 -13.52 6.40
CA ASP A 7 6.85 -12.81 7.17
C ASP A 7 7.99 -12.32 6.28
N VAL A 8 8.40 -13.13 5.29
CA VAL A 8 9.41 -12.74 4.29
C VAL A 8 8.88 -11.65 3.34
N LEU A 9 7.59 -11.72 2.96
CA LEU A 9 6.94 -10.68 2.16
C LEU A 9 6.84 -9.35 2.93
N ARG A 10 6.58 -9.41 4.23
CA ARG A 10 6.42 -8.22 5.07
C ARG A 10 7.74 -7.50 5.36
N GLU A 11 8.88 -8.20 5.34
CA GLU A 11 10.20 -7.58 5.54
C GLU A 11 10.79 -6.93 4.28
N GLN A 12 10.29 -7.25 3.08
CA GLN A 12 10.84 -6.73 1.81
C GLN A 12 9.93 -5.77 1.04
N SER A 13 8.64 -5.70 1.39
CA SER A 13 7.70 -4.74 0.82
C SER A 13 7.76 -3.43 1.61
N SER A 14 8.64 -2.50 1.22
CA SER A 14 8.56 -1.12 1.72
C SER A 14 7.23 -0.51 1.29
N SER A 15 6.55 0.16 2.22
CA SER A 15 5.31 0.86 1.89
C SER A 15 5.59 1.95 0.86
N ALA A 16 4.72 2.12 -0.13
CA ALA A 16 4.82 3.23 -1.09
C ALA A 16 4.82 4.60 -0.40
N ILE A 17 4.24 4.70 0.80
CA ILE A 17 4.24 5.92 1.62
C ILE A 17 5.65 6.23 2.15
N GLU A 18 6.50 5.21 2.34
CA GLU A 18 7.86 5.34 2.86
C GLU A 18 8.90 5.61 1.76
N ASP A 19 8.51 5.56 0.49
CA ASP A 19 9.35 5.91 -0.65
C ASP A 19 9.89 7.35 -0.49
N SER A 20 11.16 7.56 -0.85
CA SER A 20 11.83 8.83 -0.61
C SER A 20 11.22 10.00 -1.40
N ASP A 21 10.71 9.76 -2.61
CA ASP A 21 10.05 10.79 -3.41
C ASP A 21 8.72 11.19 -2.78
N VAL A 22 7.96 10.20 -2.28
CA VAL A 22 6.71 10.44 -1.55
C VAL A 22 6.98 11.19 -0.25
N GLN A 23 8.00 10.78 0.51
CA GLN A 23 8.39 11.47 1.74
C GLN A 23 8.89 12.90 1.50
N ALA A 24 9.60 13.15 0.40
CA ALA A 24 10.01 14.50 0.01
C ALA A 24 8.78 15.36 -0.31
N ALA A 25 7.86 14.88 -1.16
CA ALA A 25 6.63 15.61 -1.48
C ALA A 25 5.78 15.92 -0.24
N ILE A 26 5.73 14.99 0.73
CA ILE A 26 5.04 15.24 2.01
C ILE A 26 5.70 16.39 2.79
N LYS A 27 7.03 16.37 2.92
CA LYS A 27 7.78 17.33 3.76
C LYS A 27 7.94 18.69 3.11
N ASP A 28 8.14 18.72 1.81
CA ASP A 28 8.58 19.92 1.08
C ASP A 28 7.41 20.62 0.38
N GLU A 29 6.31 19.91 0.09
CA GLU A 29 5.17 20.46 -0.64
C GLU A 29 3.89 20.46 0.23
N TYR A 30 3.44 19.29 0.71
CA TYR A 30 2.18 19.17 1.45
C TYR A 30 2.21 19.85 2.83
N MET A 31 3.21 19.55 3.66
CA MET A 31 3.30 20.12 5.01
C MET A 31 3.39 21.66 4.98
N PRO A 32 4.23 22.29 4.13
CA PRO A 32 4.27 23.75 4.02
C PRO A 32 2.98 24.36 3.46
N CYS A 33 2.27 23.66 2.57
CA CYS A 33 0.97 24.10 2.08
C CYS A 33 -0.06 24.17 3.23
N MET A 34 -0.12 23.12 4.05
CA MET A 34 -1.00 23.08 5.23
C MET A 34 -0.61 24.15 6.25
N GLU A 35 0.69 24.33 6.49
CA GLU A 35 1.20 25.35 7.43
C GLU A 35 0.84 26.77 6.99
N LYS A 36 0.94 27.09 5.69
CA LYS A 36 0.53 28.39 5.12
C LYS A 36 -0.95 28.69 5.36
N ALA A 37 -1.79 27.67 5.37
CA ALA A 37 -3.21 27.79 5.70
C ALA A 37 -3.51 27.80 7.21
N GLY A 38 -2.47 27.78 8.06
CA GLY A 38 -2.59 27.81 9.52
C GLY A 38 -2.76 26.43 10.16
N TYR A 39 -2.55 25.34 9.41
CA TYR A 39 -2.66 23.97 9.90
C TYR A 39 -1.28 23.34 10.08
N ASN A 40 -0.79 23.31 11.31
CA ASN A 40 0.48 22.65 11.63
C ASN A 40 0.29 21.12 11.72
N VAL A 41 0.59 20.42 10.63
CA VAL A 41 0.49 18.96 10.50
C VAL A 41 1.88 18.32 10.47
N ARG A 42 2.00 17.12 11.03
CA ARG A 42 3.23 16.31 10.95
C ARG A 42 3.03 15.17 9.98
N GLY A 43 3.66 15.22 8.82
CA GLY A 43 3.41 14.26 7.74
C GLY A 43 1.93 14.27 7.32
N LEU A 44 1.43 13.17 6.73
CA LEU A 44 0.03 13.02 6.32
C LEU A 44 -0.93 12.76 7.49
N ARG A 45 -0.93 13.65 8.49
CA ARG A 45 -1.73 13.53 9.74
C ARG A 45 -2.80 14.62 9.87
N GLY A 46 -3.32 15.14 8.75
CA GLY A 46 -4.44 16.10 8.74
C GLY A 46 -5.65 15.60 9.54
N GLY A 47 -6.00 14.32 9.43
CA GLY A 47 -7.10 13.70 10.18
C GLY A 47 -6.90 13.68 11.71
N GLU A 48 -5.67 13.55 12.20
CA GLU A 48 -5.38 13.63 13.64
C GLU A 48 -5.54 15.05 14.16
N LEU A 49 -5.09 16.04 13.38
CA LEU A 49 -5.28 17.44 13.72
C LEU A 49 -6.77 17.79 13.72
N ALA A 50 -7.53 17.35 12.71
CA ALA A 50 -8.98 17.52 12.66
C ALA A 50 -9.68 16.86 13.85
N SER A 51 -9.27 15.64 14.24
CA SER A 51 -9.82 14.95 15.41
C SER A 51 -9.55 15.70 16.72
N LYS A 52 -8.35 16.29 16.88
CA LYS A 52 -8.01 17.12 18.05
C LYS A 52 -8.78 18.44 18.07
N LYS A 53 -8.94 19.08 16.91
CA LYS A 53 -9.54 20.41 16.79
C LYS A 53 -11.07 20.37 16.83
N PHE A 54 -11.70 19.37 16.19
CA PHE A 54 -13.14 19.29 15.98
C PHE A 54 -13.81 18.05 16.60
N GLY A 55 -13.06 16.95 16.78
CA GLY A 55 -13.59 15.65 17.17
C GLY A 55 -14.11 15.52 18.62
N ARG A 56 -13.84 16.50 19.51
CA ARG A 56 -14.34 16.46 20.89
C ARG A 56 -15.82 16.81 21.05
N TYR A 57 -16.46 17.44 20.06
CA TYR A 57 -17.79 18.02 20.24
C TYR A 57 -18.87 17.50 19.29
N ARG A 58 -18.58 16.55 18.40
CA ARG A 58 -19.59 16.05 17.45
C ARG A 58 -20.53 15.03 18.10
N LYS A 59 -21.84 15.29 18.06
CA LYS A 59 -22.86 14.27 18.30
C LYS A 59 -22.89 13.29 17.13
N TRP A 60 -23.41 12.09 17.37
CA TRP A 60 -23.66 11.11 16.31
C TRP A 60 -24.56 11.73 15.21
N ASN A 61 -24.16 11.60 13.93
CA ASN A 61 -24.79 12.19 12.74
C ASN A 61 -24.76 13.74 12.64
N GLU A 62 -23.98 14.43 13.48
CA GLU A 62 -23.79 15.87 13.30
C GLU A 62 -22.88 16.15 12.08
N PRO A 63 -23.31 17.00 11.13
CA PRO A 63 -22.48 17.33 9.98
C PRO A 63 -21.23 18.11 10.41
N PRO A 64 -20.13 18.04 9.64
CA PRO A 64 -18.96 18.87 9.88
C PRO A 64 -19.34 20.36 9.91
N ASN A 65 -18.74 21.11 10.84
CA ASN A 65 -18.88 22.57 10.82
C ASN A 65 -18.03 23.18 9.68
N ASP A 66 -18.19 24.47 9.44
CA ASP A 66 -17.55 25.12 8.28
C ASP A 66 -16.02 25.19 8.40
N GLU A 67 -15.48 25.23 9.62
CA GLU A 67 -14.02 25.17 9.84
C GLU A 67 -13.45 23.77 9.55
N GLU A 68 -14.16 22.71 9.93
CA GLU A 68 -13.79 21.31 9.63
C GLU A 68 -13.86 21.06 8.12
N LYS A 69 -14.89 21.58 7.44
CA LYS A 69 -14.98 21.53 5.97
C LYS A 69 -13.84 22.29 5.31
N ALA A 70 -13.55 23.50 5.75
CA ALA A 70 -12.47 24.32 5.19
C ALA A 70 -11.11 23.63 5.35
N MET A 71 -10.86 23.01 6.51
CA MET A 71 -9.65 22.22 6.73
C MET A 71 -9.60 21.00 5.81
N ALA A 72 -10.71 20.28 5.62
CA ALA A 72 -10.75 19.11 4.74
C ALA A 72 -10.51 19.48 3.27
N VAL A 73 -11.08 20.60 2.80
CA VAL A 73 -10.84 21.13 1.45
C VAL A 73 -9.37 21.51 1.29
N GLN A 74 -8.80 22.24 2.26
CA GLN A 74 -7.40 22.64 2.22
C GLN A 74 -6.46 21.43 2.21
N ASP A 75 -6.76 20.42 3.03
CA ASP A 75 -6.00 19.16 3.06
C ASP A 75 -6.00 18.49 1.70
N TYR A 76 -7.17 18.35 1.08
CA TYR A 76 -7.29 17.81 -0.28
C TYR A 76 -6.48 18.63 -1.31
N GLU A 77 -6.63 19.95 -1.30
CA GLU A 77 -5.92 20.83 -2.24
C GLU A 77 -4.40 20.73 -2.08
N CYS A 78 -3.90 20.68 -0.84
CA CYS A 78 -2.47 20.51 -0.58
C CYS A 78 -1.95 19.13 -1.03
N GLN A 79 -2.74 18.05 -0.83
CA GLN A 79 -2.38 16.73 -1.33
C GLN A 79 -2.36 16.68 -2.86
N ALA A 80 -3.33 17.34 -3.50
CA ALA A 80 -3.44 17.44 -4.95
C ALA A 80 -2.30 18.27 -5.55
N SER A 81 -1.97 19.43 -4.97
CA SER A 81 -0.87 20.27 -5.44
C SER A 81 0.49 19.59 -5.33
N ALA A 82 0.68 18.76 -4.30
CA ALA A 82 1.88 17.94 -4.11
C ALA A 82 1.90 16.65 -4.97
N ASN A 83 0.86 16.42 -5.78
CA ASN A 83 0.68 15.24 -6.62
C ASN A 83 0.85 13.90 -5.87
N LEU A 84 0.43 13.84 -4.60
CA LEU A 84 0.76 12.71 -3.73
C LEU A 84 0.21 11.38 -4.23
N ILE A 85 -1.03 11.35 -4.74
CA ILE A 85 -1.63 10.11 -5.26
C ILE A 85 -0.83 9.55 -6.43
N GLN A 86 -0.41 10.41 -7.36
CA GLN A 86 0.41 9.98 -8.50
C GLN A 86 1.75 9.43 -8.02
N ARG A 87 2.46 10.17 -7.15
CA ARG A 87 3.77 9.76 -6.63
C ARG A 87 3.69 8.45 -5.83
N ILE A 88 2.62 8.25 -5.06
CA ILE A 88 2.36 7.00 -4.33
C ILE A 88 2.12 5.85 -5.31
N ASN A 89 1.35 6.06 -6.38
CA ASN A 89 1.12 5.04 -7.39
C ASN A 89 2.42 4.67 -8.12
N GLU A 90 3.22 5.66 -8.52
CA GLU A 90 4.52 5.42 -9.14
C GLU A 90 5.48 4.68 -8.20
N ALA A 91 5.50 5.03 -6.90
CA ALA A 91 6.27 4.32 -5.88
C ALA A 91 5.79 2.86 -5.71
N LEU A 92 4.47 2.64 -5.70
CA LEU A 92 3.89 1.30 -5.61
C LEU A 92 4.29 0.45 -6.82
N GLU A 93 4.19 1.01 -8.04
CA GLU A 93 4.57 0.33 -9.28
C GLU A 93 6.07 0.00 -9.31
N ARG A 94 6.93 0.94 -8.90
CA ARG A 94 8.38 0.69 -8.78
C ARG A 94 8.66 -0.41 -7.77
N ASN A 95 8.09 -0.35 -6.58
CA ASN A 95 8.32 -1.35 -5.53
C ASN A 95 7.85 -2.74 -5.99
N ALA A 96 6.69 -2.83 -6.62
CA ALA A 96 6.18 -4.07 -7.19
C ALA A 96 7.10 -4.59 -8.31
N GLY A 97 7.55 -3.72 -9.21
CA GLY A 97 8.47 -4.07 -10.29
C GLY A 97 9.82 -4.57 -9.76
N THR A 98 10.41 -3.88 -8.78
CA THR A 98 11.64 -4.32 -8.13
C THR A 98 11.47 -5.67 -7.46
N TRP A 99 10.37 -5.89 -6.74
CA TRP A 99 10.10 -7.18 -6.11
C TRP A 99 9.98 -8.29 -7.15
N LEU A 100 9.24 -8.07 -8.25
CA LEU A 100 9.08 -9.04 -9.33
C LEU A 100 10.43 -9.43 -9.94
N VAL A 101 11.29 -8.45 -10.23
CA VAL A 101 12.63 -8.70 -10.78
C VAL A 101 13.52 -9.44 -9.77
N SER A 102 13.54 -9.01 -8.51
CA SER A 102 14.33 -9.68 -7.47
C SER A 102 13.87 -11.11 -7.19
N ASN A 103 12.61 -11.44 -7.51
CA ASN A 103 12.01 -12.75 -7.29
C ASN A 103 11.80 -13.56 -8.58
N GLU A 104 12.30 -13.10 -9.73
CA GLU A 104 12.03 -13.69 -11.04
C GLU A 104 12.37 -15.19 -11.07
N ALA A 105 13.56 -15.57 -10.59
CA ALA A 105 13.99 -16.97 -10.57
C ALA A 105 13.05 -17.87 -9.73
N MET A 106 12.62 -17.40 -8.57
CA MET A 106 11.65 -18.12 -7.73
C MET A 106 10.28 -18.24 -8.43
N LEU A 107 9.84 -17.18 -9.10
CA LEU A 107 8.57 -17.18 -9.83
C LEU A 107 8.59 -18.18 -11.00
N LEU A 108 9.68 -18.22 -11.75
CA LEU A 108 9.88 -19.18 -12.84
C LEU A 108 9.93 -20.63 -12.32
N GLU A 109 10.69 -20.90 -11.25
CA GLU A 109 10.75 -22.23 -10.64
C GLU A 109 9.37 -22.72 -10.18
N ARG A 110 8.57 -21.82 -9.59
CA ARG A 110 7.19 -22.14 -9.18
C ARG A 110 6.29 -22.42 -10.36
N HIS A 111 6.45 -21.66 -11.45
CA HIS A 111 5.70 -21.89 -12.68
C HIS A 111 6.01 -23.27 -13.26
N GLU A 112 7.29 -23.65 -13.32
CA GLU A 112 7.72 -24.97 -13.78
C GLU A 112 7.13 -26.10 -12.92
N LYS A 113 7.18 -25.97 -11.60
CA LYS A 113 6.55 -26.94 -10.68
C LYS A 113 5.05 -27.06 -10.89
N LEU A 114 4.35 -25.95 -11.15
CA LEU A 114 2.93 -25.94 -11.46
C LEU A 114 2.65 -26.69 -12.78
N GLN A 115 3.45 -26.48 -13.82
CA GLN A 115 3.30 -27.21 -15.08
C GLN A 115 3.54 -28.71 -14.90
N GLN A 116 4.60 -29.10 -14.20
CA GLN A 116 4.87 -30.50 -13.88
C GLN A 116 3.73 -31.15 -13.08
N ALA A 117 3.15 -30.43 -12.11
CA ALA A 117 2.00 -30.92 -11.35
C ALA A 117 0.76 -31.11 -12.24
N ARG A 118 0.51 -30.18 -13.17
CA ARG A 118 -0.58 -30.29 -14.16
C ARG A 118 -0.38 -31.46 -15.11
N GLU A 119 0.83 -31.66 -15.62
CA GLU A 119 1.16 -32.79 -16.49
C GLU A 119 0.91 -34.13 -15.78
N ARG A 120 1.41 -34.27 -14.54
CA ARG A 120 1.16 -35.46 -13.72
C ARG A 120 -0.32 -35.67 -13.46
N ALA A 121 -1.07 -34.63 -13.12
CA ALA A 121 -2.51 -34.72 -12.91
C ALA A 121 -3.23 -35.21 -14.19
N ASN A 122 -2.85 -34.69 -15.37
CA ASN A 122 -3.41 -35.13 -16.64
C ASN A 122 -3.07 -36.59 -16.95
N GLN A 123 -1.86 -37.06 -16.64
CA GLN A 123 -1.46 -38.46 -16.80
C GLN A 123 -2.23 -39.40 -15.87
N VAL A 124 -2.59 -38.95 -14.66
CA VAL A 124 -3.47 -39.72 -13.77
C VAL A 124 -4.89 -39.78 -14.32
N ILE A 125 -5.45 -38.64 -14.78
CA ILE A 125 -6.80 -38.57 -15.36
C ILE A 125 -6.91 -39.42 -16.62
N SER A 126 -5.89 -39.41 -17.49
CA SER A 126 -5.87 -40.20 -18.72
C SER A 126 -5.58 -41.69 -18.49
N GLY A 127 -5.34 -42.11 -17.24
CA GLY A 127 -5.05 -43.50 -16.88
C GLY A 127 -3.63 -43.96 -17.24
N GLN A 128 -2.74 -43.04 -17.67
CA GLN A 128 -1.34 -43.33 -17.96
C GLN A 128 -0.49 -43.54 -16.69
N LEU A 129 -0.93 -43.00 -15.54
CA LEU A 129 -0.31 -43.18 -14.22
C LEU A 129 -1.37 -43.54 -13.18
N SER A 130 -1.09 -44.52 -12.32
CA SER A 130 -1.93 -44.80 -11.14
C SER A 130 -1.45 -43.99 -9.94
N TYR A 131 -2.31 -43.14 -9.37
CA TYR A 131 -2.02 -42.51 -8.08
C TYR A 131 -2.20 -43.54 -6.94
N LYS A 132 -1.13 -43.81 -6.18
CA LYS A 132 -1.25 -44.45 -4.87
C LYS A 132 -1.09 -43.36 -3.82
N ALA A 133 -2.15 -43.07 -3.07
CA ALA A 133 -2.02 -42.32 -1.82
C ALA A 133 -1.17 -43.18 -0.88
N SER A 134 -0.04 -42.65 -0.41
CA SER A 134 0.71 -43.25 0.68
C SER A 134 0.06 -42.84 2.00
N ASP A 135 -0.35 -43.84 2.79
CA ASP A 135 -0.84 -43.70 4.17
C ASP A 135 0.24 -43.14 5.13
#